data_AF-A0A060CFJ9-F1
#
_entry.id   AF-A0A060CFJ9-F1
#
_cell.length_a   1.000
_cell.length_b   1.000
_cell.length_c   1.000
_cell.angle_alpha   90.00
_cell.angle_beta   90.00
_cell.angle_gamma   90.00
#
_symmetry.space_group_name_H-M   'P 1'
#
loop_
_entity.id
_entity.type
_entity.pdbx_description
1 polymer ?
#
loop_
_entity_poly.entity_id
_entity_poly.type
_entity_poly.pdbx_seq_one_letter_code
_entity_poly.pdbx_strand_id
1 'polypeptide(L)'
;TWVGAQAGVKGMGGDAFTPAHARWFRDHDRWGTVPRPGAVVFFSWNGSGIDGIDHVGLVIKDNHDGTIRTVEGNTDDAVKIRTRSTDSVVGYGYPDYGHQA
;
A
#
# COMPACT_ATOMS: atom_id res chain seq x y z
N THR A 1 -0.30 5.64 -9.13
CA THR A 1 1.12 5.66 -9.54
C THR A 1 1.19 5.44 -11.06
N TRP A 2 2.34 5.70 -11.71
CA TRP A 2 2.50 5.42 -13.16
C TRP A 2 2.17 3.95 -13.51
N VAL A 3 2.63 3.01 -12.67
CA VAL A 3 2.31 1.58 -12.83
C VAL A 3 0.80 1.31 -12.72
N GLY A 4 0.11 1.95 -11.77
CA GLY A 4 -1.35 1.82 -11.64
C GLY A 4 -2.08 2.32 -12.89
N ALA A 5 -1.66 3.45 -13.46
CA ALA A 5 -2.22 3.97 -14.70
C ALA A 5 -1.98 3.00 -15.88
N GLN A 6 -0.78 2.44 -15.98
CA GLN A 6 -0.43 1.48 -17.04
C GLN A 6 -1.19 0.16 -16.93
N ALA A 7 -1.50 -0.27 -15.70
CA ALA A 7 -2.32 -1.44 -15.43
C ALA A 7 -3.84 -1.17 -15.56
N GLY A 8 -4.25 0.05 -15.91
CA GLY A 8 -5.66 0.44 -15.99
C GLY A 8 -6.35 0.56 -14.64
N VAL A 9 -5.61 0.52 -13.53
CA VAL A 9 -6.17 0.63 -12.18
C VAL A 9 -6.54 2.09 -11.90
N LYS A 10 -7.83 2.33 -11.65
CA LYS A 10 -8.35 3.67 -11.34
C LYS A 10 -8.18 4.01 -9.87
N GLY A 11 -8.06 5.31 -9.59
CA GLY A 11 -8.00 5.85 -8.23
C GLY A 11 -6.82 5.37 -7.39
N MET A 12 -5.66 5.20 -8.02
CA MET A 12 -4.38 4.83 -7.38
C MET A 12 -3.48 6.02 -7.05
N GLY A 13 -3.96 7.26 -7.17
CA GLY A 13 -3.15 8.49 -7.02
C GLY A 13 -1.92 8.52 -7.92
N GLY A 14 -0.92 9.33 -7.61
CA GLY A 14 0.35 9.32 -8.35
C GLY A 14 1.43 10.16 -7.69
N ASP A 15 2.22 9.57 -6.81
CA ASP A 15 3.42 10.20 -6.24
C ASP A 15 4.54 9.18 -6.06
N ALA A 16 5.77 9.60 -6.37
CA ALA A 16 6.98 8.85 -5.99
C ALA A 16 7.30 9.05 -4.50
N PHE A 17 6.76 10.09 -3.87
CA PHE A 17 6.92 10.38 -2.46
C PHE A 17 5.79 9.75 -1.63
N THR A 18 6.15 8.79 -0.80
CA THR A 18 5.22 7.89 -0.09
C THR A 18 4.26 8.61 0.89
N PRO A 19 4.67 9.64 1.66
CA PRO A 19 3.73 10.41 2.49
C PRO A 19 2.69 11.19 1.68
N ALA A 20 3.09 11.77 0.54
CA ALA A 20 2.15 12.48 -0.33
C ALA A 20 1.11 11.51 -0.91
N HIS A 21 1.53 10.30 -1.30
CA HIS A 21 0.61 9.29 -1.80
C HIS A 21 -0.40 8.82 -0.74
N ALA A 22 0.03 8.63 0.50
CA ALA A 22 -0.86 8.32 1.61
C ALA A 22 -1.88 9.45 1.87
N ARG A 23 -1.41 10.71 1.87
CA ARG A 23 -2.30 11.88 1.98
C ARG A 23 -3.30 11.95 0.84
N TRP A 24 -2.90 11.66 -0.40
CA TRP A 24 -3.81 11.63 -1.53
C TRP A 24 -4.96 10.64 -1.30
N PHE A 25 -4.67 9.41 -0.85
CA PHE A 25 -5.73 8.44 -0.53
C PHE A 25 -6.64 8.92 0.60
N ARG A 26 -6.07 9.53 1.64
CA ARG A 26 -6.86 10.11 2.75
C ARG A 26 -7.78 11.23 2.27
N ASP A 27 -7.26 12.16 1.49
CA ASP A 27 -7.99 13.34 1.02
C ASP A 27 -9.06 13.00 -0.05
N HIS A 28 -9.05 11.77 -0.58
CA HIS A 28 -10.05 11.23 -1.51
C HIS A 28 -10.94 10.15 -0.86
N ASP A 29 -11.02 10.10 0.47
CA ASP A 29 -11.86 9.15 1.23
C ASP A 29 -11.58 7.67 0.91
N ARG A 30 -10.32 7.37 0.63
CA ARG A 30 -9.83 6.05 0.20
C ARG A 30 -8.72 5.51 1.07
N TRP A 31 -8.71 5.92 2.33
CA TRP A 31 -7.75 5.47 3.34
C TRP A 31 -8.44 4.64 4.42
N GLY A 32 -7.76 3.63 4.93
CA GLY A 32 -8.23 2.86 6.08
C GLY A 32 -7.16 2.01 6.74
N THR A 33 -7.59 1.18 7.69
CA THR A 33 -6.72 0.37 8.55
C THR A 33 -6.88 -1.13 8.32
N VAL A 34 -7.78 -1.54 7.42
CA VAL A 34 -8.06 -2.95 7.15
C VAL A 34 -7.27 -3.40 5.91
N PRO A 35 -6.45 -4.45 6.00
CA PRO A 35 -5.78 -5.01 4.83
C PRO A 35 -6.79 -5.60 3.85
N ARG A 36 -6.60 -5.33 2.56
CA ARG A 36 -7.43 -5.88 1.48
C ARG A 36 -6.55 -6.23 0.30
N PRO A 37 -6.68 -7.42 -0.32
CA PRO A 37 -6.00 -7.73 -1.57
C PRO A 37 -6.19 -6.59 -2.58
N GLY A 38 -5.11 -6.13 -3.20
CA GLY A 38 -5.10 -4.99 -4.12
C GLY A 38 -4.89 -3.62 -3.46
N ALA A 39 -5.00 -3.49 -2.13
CA ALA A 39 -4.69 -2.23 -1.44
C ALA A 39 -3.19 -1.90 -1.51
N VAL A 40 -2.87 -0.62 -1.55
CA VAL A 40 -1.50 -0.14 -1.30
C VAL A 40 -1.30 -0.08 0.21
N VAL A 41 -0.31 -0.77 0.74
CA VAL A 41 0.07 -0.69 2.16
C VAL A 41 1.22 0.29 2.34
N PHE A 42 1.18 1.09 3.40
CA PHE A 42 2.18 2.09 3.74
C PHE A 42 2.85 1.72 5.07
N PHE A 43 4.18 1.60 5.06
CA PHE A 43 4.97 1.20 6.22
C PHE A 43 5.79 2.36 6.78
N SER A 44 5.88 2.45 8.10
CA SER A 44 6.80 3.33 8.83
C SER A 44 7.57 2.48 9.83
N TRP A 45 8.88 2.33 9.62
CA TRP A 45 9.71 1.45 10.45
C TRP A 45 10.07 2.08 11.79
N ASN A 46 10.01 3.40 11.88
CA ASN A 46 10.19 4.16 13.11
C ASN A 46 8.85 4.52 13.80
N GLY A 47 7.71 4.12 13.23
CA GLY A 47 6.38 4.35 13.81
C GLY A 47 5.89 5.80 13.78
N SER A 48 6.47 6.67 12.94
CA SER A 48 6.16 8.11 12.93
C SER A 48 4.93 8.50 12.08
N GLY A 49 4.06 7.52 11.75
CA GLY A 49 2.81 7.75 11.05
C GLY A 49 3.01 8.19 9.59
N ILE A 50 2.08 8.98 9.06
CA ILE A 50 2.05 9.33 7.62
C ILE A 50 3.31 10.06 7.17
N ASP A 51 3.86 10.95 8.00
CA ASP A 51 5.00 11.78 7.62
C ASP A 51 6.34 11.04 7.59
N GLY A 52 6.44 9.89 8.25
CA GLY A 52 7.61 9.01 8.18
C GLY A 52 7.31 7.65 7.57
N ILE A 53 6.46 7.63 6.54
CA ILE A 53 6.33 6.44 5.69
C ILE A 53 7.61 6.26 4.89
N ASP A 54 8.27 5.12 5.09
CA ASP A 54 9.53 4.77 4.45
C ASP A 54 9.32 3.90 3.20
N HIS A 55 8.22 3.14 3.17
CA HIS A 55 8.05 2.09 2.17
C HIS A 55 6.58 1.81 1.84
N VAL A 56 6.33 1.27 0.65
CA VAL A 56 5.00 0.85 0.20
C VAL A 56 5.06 -0.51 -0.48
N GLY A 57 3.94 -1.24 -0.40
CA GLY A 57 3.74 -2.50 -1.10
C GLY A 57 2.31 -2.65 -1.59
N LEU A 58 2.05 -3.70 -2.35
CA LEU A 58 0.71 -4.09 -2.77
C LEU A 58 0.28 -5.33 -1.98
N VAL A 59 -0.84 -5.23 -1.26
CA VAL A 59 -1.37 -6.35 -0.49
C VAL A 59 -1.86 -7.43 -1.44
N ILE A 60 -1.37 -8.65 -1.25
CA ILE A 60 -1.83 -9.85 -1.95
C ILE A 60 -2.86 -10.58 -1.09
N LYS A 61 -2.64 -10.63 0.23
CA LYS A 61 -3.45 -11.40 1.16
C LYS A 61 -3.31 -10.87 2.59
N ASP A 62 -4.41 -10.85 3.34
CA ASP A 62 -4.42 -10.83 4.80
C ASP A 62 -4.29 -12.27 5.32
N ASN A 63 -3.30 -12.53 6.18
CA ASN A 63 -3.08 -13.88 6.73
C ASN A 63 -3.93 -14.16 7.97
N HIS A 64 -4.57 -13.14 8.54
CA HIS A 64 -5.41 -13.23 9.75
C HIS A 64 -4.65 -13.68 11.02
N ASP A 65 -3.34 -13.45 11.06
CA ASP A 65 -2.45 -13.79 12.19
C ASP A 65 -1.57 -12.59 12.63
N GLY A 66 -2.01 -11.37 12.30
CA GLY A 66 -1.21 -10.15 12.50
C GLY A 66 -0.17 -9.90 11.41
N THR A 67 -0.20 -10.69 10.32
CA THR A 67 0.68 -10.47 9.16
C THR A 67 -0.09 -10.34 7.85
N ILE A 68 0.57 -9.72 6.88
CA ILE A 68 0.09 -9.59 5.49
C ILE A 68 1.13 -10.11 4.52
N ARG A 69 0.67 -10.64 3.39
CA ARG A 69 1.53 -10.90 2.23
C ARG A 69 1.45 -9.75 1.24
N THR A 70 2.61 -9.30 0.77
CA THR A 70 2.75 -8.16 -0.13
C THR A 70 3.62 -8.51 -1.33
N VAL A 71 3.45 -7.78 -2.43
CA VAL A 71 4.47 -7.62 -3.48
C VAL A 71 5.09 -6.24 -3.32
N GLU A 72 6.41 -6.18 -3.23
CA GLU A 72 7.18 -4.98 -2.94
C GLU A 72 8.30 -4.83 -3.98
N GLY A 73 8.49 -3.60 -4.48
CA GLY A 73 9.65 -3.23 -5.29
C GLY A 73 10.85 -2.86 -4.41
N ASN A 74 12.03 -2.71 -5.02
CA ASN A 74 13.26 -2.29 -4.35
C ASN A 74 13.56 -3.05 -3.04
N THR A 75 13.15 -4.31 -2.99
CA THR A 75 13.33 -5.17 -1.83
C THR A 75 14.49 -6.10 -2.14
N ASP A 76 15.66 -5.78 -1.58
CA ASP A 76 16.97 -6.33 -1.97
C ASP A 76 17.22 -6.16 -3.49
N ASP A 77 17.02 -4.94 -4.00
CA ASP A 77 17.19 -4.57 -5.42
C ASP A 77 16.35 -5.41 -6.42
N ALA A 78 15.24 -5.97 -5.95
CA ALA A 78 14.33 -6.76 -6.78
C ALA A 78 12.86 -6.55 -6.39
N VAL A 79 11.96 -7.08 -7.23
CA VAL A 79 10.55 -7.28 -6.87
C VAL A 79 10.44 -8.58 -6.09
N LYS A 80 9.90 -8.53 -4.88
CA LYS A 80 9.77 -9.71 -4.02
C LYS A 80 8.40 -9.79 -3.36
N ILE A 81 7.99 -11.02 -3.06
CA ILE A 81 6.89 -11.28 -2.14
C ILE A 81 7.46 -11.31 -0.72
N ARG A 82 6.85 -10.55 0.19
CA ARG A 82 7.20 -10.52 1.61
C ARG A 82 6.00 -10.86 2.48
N THR A 83 6.28 -11.37 3.67
CA THR A 83 5.33 -11.39 4.78
C THR A 83 5.76 -10.32 5.76
N ARG A 84 4.85 -9.41 6.12
CA ARG A 84 5.12 -8.26 6.99
C ARG A 84 4.17 -8.28 8.19
N SER A 85 4.67 -7.91 9.37
CA SER A 85 3.81 -7.62 10.53
C SER A 85 3.00 -6.36 10.27
N THR A 86 1.72 -6.37 10.67
CA THR A 86 0.85 -5.20 10.64
C THR A 86 1.26 -4.11 11.62
N ASP A 87 2.13 -4.39 12.60
CA ASP A 87 2.58 -3.42 13.61
C ASP A 87 3.35 -2.23 13.00
N SER A 88 3.96 -2.46 11.84
CA SER A 88 4.71 -1.45 11.07
C SER A 88 3.85 -0.67 10.08
N VAL A 89 2.55 -1.00 9.99
CA VAL A 89 1.64 -0.42 9.01
C VAL A 89 1.05 0.87 9.54
N VAL A 90 1.20 1.93 8.75
CA VAL A 90 0.54 3.22 9.00
C VAL A 90 -0.91 3.19 8.51
N GLY A 91 -1.16 2.52 7.39
CA GLY A 91 -2.49 2.26 6.87
C GLY A 91 -2.48 1.81 5.41
N TYR A 92 -3.65 1.84 4.80
CA TYR A 92 -3.91 1.28 3.48
C TYR A 92 -4.64 2.29 2.59
N GLY A 93 -4.16 2.41 1.35
CA GLY A 93 -4.84 3.11 0.27
C GLY A 93 -5.68 2.13 -0.55
N TYR A 94 -6.96 2.42 -0.70
CA TYR A 94 -7.91 1.58 -1.42
C TYR A 94 -8.08 2.08 -2.86
N PRO A 95 -7.55 1.35 -3.86
CA PRO A 95 -7.83 1.66 -5.24
C PRO A 95 -9.29 1.42 -5.59
N ASP A 96 -9.66 1.84 -6.81
CA ASP A 96 -10.89 1.34 -7.40
C ASP A 96 -10.61 -0.11 -7.77
N TYR A 97 -11.23 -1.02 -7.02
CA TYR A 97 -11.02 -2.45 -7.22
C TYR A 97 -11.51 -2.93 -8.58
N GLY A 98 -12.29 -2.11 -9.30
CA GLY A 98 -12.99 -2.54 -10.49
C GLY A 98 -14.00 -3.65 -10.16
N HIS A 99 -14.96 -3.88 -11.05
CA HIS A 99 -15.75 -5.11 -10.96
C HIS A 99 -14.85 -6.27 -11.40
N GLN A 100 -14.56 -7.20 -10.50
CA GLN A 100 -14.01 -8.49 -10.91
C GLN A 100 -15.07 -9.21 -11.76
N ALA A 101 -14.75 -9.48 -13.02
CA ALA A 101 -15.55 -10.35 -13.89
C ALA A 101 -15.27 -11.82 -13.58
#